data_AF-A0AA38P5V6-F1
#
_entry.id   AF-A0AA38P5V6-F1
#
_cell.length_a   1.000
_cell.length_b   1.000
_cell.length_c   1.000
_cell.angle_alpha   90.00
_cell.angle_beta   90.00
_cell.angle_gamma   90.00
#
_symmetry.space_group_name_H-M   'P 1'
#
loop_
_entity.id
_entity.type
_entity.pdbx_description
1 polymer ?
#
loop_
_entity_poly.entity_id
_entity_poly.type
_entity_poly.pdbx_seq_one_letter_code
_entity_poly.pdbx_strand_id
1 'polypeptide(L)'
;MRVGFKSLPNEILETIIHDIAYIPSSNSSSWFKFSTDELRVLSVVNWRLRHLCLPFLFANIKVTDAEKLEKDLAFLSKFTRTMIISPLTAVNETEDQLLARFLPQFKHLSHVQLRDESFGRTASLRTVLAQPAITSVLVEKLPDQSMCNDDLSKVILEWIDHFKAFSPWLQPYLNRGMRVNSLEIFELGDLDEVASRSVFPILSGLREIQMHMRNKPVPSLFLSKLLSTHSTFNELWLRLYPQLSYVHDTPAFISSFVQESQRQSFIEFFAFKHVGFRRDFIGQSSHEWYVMDLTLDTIPANTSLVEMLARLASSFPKLEKLTLDLNRHQGSYPINDLAPVFRHFSKSLGTLYLLGVNLRLEYRNTEFPPLIRTAGPTNADDAMLARVETGLLWFASWVARETRNLNYIFTTDTVLRSGSQLRHGESWCILGSFPVKSGNRDIVGSIQRTIGARRLVSEAEVETSMLPPGILPARISQA
;
A
#
# COMPACT_ATOMS: atom_id res chain seq x y z
N MET A 1 14.28 3.70 -41.18
CA MET A 1 14.97 2.59 -40.47
C MET A 1 14.07 2.13 -39.32
N ARG A 2 13.56 0.89 -39.36
CA ARG A 2 12.94 0.28 -38.17
C ARG A 2 14.07 -0.32 -37.34
N VAL A 3 14.51 0.39 -36.31
CA VAL A 3 15.42 -0.19 -35.31
C VAL A 3 14.62 -1.30 -34.61
N GLY A 4 14.93 -2.54 -34.93
CA GLY A 4 14.22 -3.68 -34.37
C GLY A 4 14.65 -3.89 -32.92
N PHE A 5 13.70 -4.10 -32.02
CA PHE A 5 13.98 -4.48 -30.61
C PHE A 5 14.93 -5.69 -30.49
N LYS A 6 15.06 -6.51 -31.55
CA LYS A 6 15.99 -7.64 -31.65
C LYS A 6 17.47 -7.23 -31.67
N SER A 7 17.81 -5.99 -32.07
CA SER A 7 19.20 -5.53 -32.16
C SER A 7 19.70 -4.82 -30.91
N LEU A 8 18.87 -4.65 -29.88
CA LEU A 8 19.31 -4.06 -28.62
C LEU A 8 20.30 -5.01 -27.91
N PRO A 9 21.36 -4.51 -27.26
CA PRO A 9 22.24 -5.29 -26.37
C PRO A 9 21.49 -5.86 -25.16
N ASN A 10 22.01 -6.93 -24.55
CA ASN A 10 21.37 -7.56 -23.39
C ASN A 10 21.33 -6.62 -22.19
N GLU A 11 22.38 -5.82 -22.00
CA GLU A 11 22.56 -4.90 -20.87
C GLU A 11 21.46 -3.82 -20.85
N ILE A 12 21.10 -3.32 -22.04
CA ILE A 12 20.01 -2.36 -22.20
C ILE A 12 18.67 -3.04 -21.92
N LEU A 13 18.46 -4.24 -22.45
CA LEU A 13 17.23 -5.00 -22.21
C LEU A 13 17.07 -5.35 -20.73
N GLU A 14 18.14 -5.71 -20.03
CA GLU A 14 18.14 -6.01 -18.59
C GLU A 14 17.78 -4.78 -17.76
N THR A 15 18.28 -3.60 -18.15
CA THR A 15 17.92 -2.34 -17.47
C THR A 15 16.44 -2.03 -17.65
N ILE A 16 15.94 -2.14 -18.89
CA ILE A 16 14.50 -1.97 -19.17
C ILE A 16 13.65 -2.97 -18.40
N ILE A 17 14.08 -4.24 -18.37
CA ILE A 17 13.39 -5.31 -17.65
C ILE A 17 13.39 -5.04 -16.15
N HIS A 18 14.52 -4.61 -15.58
CA HIS A 18 14.63 -4.27 -14.16
C HIS A 18 13.65 -3.16 -13.77
N ASP A 19 13.52 -2.12 -14.61
CA ASP A 19 12.60 -1.00 -14.36
C ASP A 19 11.13 -1.41 -14.46
N ILE A 20 10.80 -2.37 -15.33
CA ILE A 20 9.44 -2.93 -15.47
C ILE A 20 9.16 -3.99 -14.40
N ALA A 21 10.18 -4.68 -13.89
CA ALA A 21 10.03 -5.86 -13.06
C ALA A 21 9.39 -5.58 -11.71
N TYR A 22 9.43 -4.34 -11.22
CA TYR A 22 8.96 -4.02 -9.88
C TYR A 22 8.09 -2.77 -9.86
N ILE A 23 6.80 -2.94 -9.55
CA ILE A 23 5.94 -1.81 -9.17
C ILE A 23 6.32 -1.41 -7.74
N PRO A 24 6.47 -0.10 -7.45
CA PRO A 24 6.48 0.38 -6.08
C PRO A 24 5.16 -0.02 -5.39
N SER A 25 5.20 -1.01 -4.50
CA SER A 25 4.05 -1.37 -3.67
C SER A 25 3.65 -0.17 -2.82
N SER A 26 2.36 0.18 -2.83
CA SER A 26 1.78 1.24 -1.99
C SER A 26 1.68 0.86 -0.52
N ASN A 27 1.87 -0.43 -0.18
CA ASN A 27 1.95 -0.90 1.19
C ASN A 27 3.44 -0.96 1.58
N SER A 28 3.85 0.05 2.34
CA SER A 28 5.22 0.39 2.77
C SER A 28 5.91 -0.64 3.67
N SER A 29 5.26 -1.75 4.06
CA SER A 29 5.87 -2.69 5.00
C SER A 29 6.65 -3.83 4.34
N SER A 30 6.33 -4.23 3.10
CA SER A 30 7.03 -5.34 2.45
C SER A 30 8.27 -4.84 1.71
N TRP A 31 9.46 -5.11 2.25
CA TRP A 31 10.74 -4.96 1.54
C TRP A 31 10.83 -5.75 0.21
N PHE A 32 9.82 -6.55 -0.06
CA PHE A 32 9.77 -7.51 -1.15
C PHE A 32 8.94 -6.95 -2.29
N LYS A 33 9.62 -6.71 -3.42
CA LYS A 33 8.98 -6.28 -4.65
C LYS A 33 8.65 -7.53 -5.48
N PHE A 34 7.37 -7.78 -5.73
CA PHE A 34 6.96 -8.88 -6.60
C PHE A 34 7.05 -8.48 -8.08
N SER A 35 7.25 -9.49 -8.93
CA SER A 35 7.27 -9.29 -10.38
C SER A 35 5.93 -8.79 -10.89
N THR A 36 5.96 -7.85 -11.83
CA THR A 36 4.78 -7.32 -12.50
C THR A 36 4.17 -8.30 -13.50
N ASP A 37 2.89 -8.12 -13.82
CA ASP A 37 2.22 -8.90 -14.87
C ASP A 37 2.81 -8.61 -16.26
N GLU A 38 3.26 -7.37 -16.50
CA GLU A 38 3.98 -6.97 -17.70
C GLU A 38 5.22 -7.83 -17.93
N LEU A 39 5.96 -8.12 -16.86
CA LEU A 39 7.16 -8.96 -16.94
C LEU A 39 6.84 -10.39 -17.40
N ARG A 40 5.70 -10.92 -16.95
CA ARG A 40 5.20 -12.24 -17.38
C ARG A 40 4.84 -12.22 -18.86
N VAL A 41 4.17 -11.18 -19.34
CA VAL A 41 3.84 -11.00 -20.76
C VAL A 41 5.11 -10.87 -21.60
N LEU A 42 6.12 -10.12 -21.14
CA LEU A 42 7.40 -10.00 -21.85
C LEU A 42 8.13 -11.34 -21.97
N SER A 43 8.05 -12.19 -20.95
CA SER A 43 8.72 -13.49 -20.91
C SER A 43 8.22 -14.49 -21.97
N VAL A 44 7.01 -14.29 -22.51
CA VAL A 44 6.43 -15.17 -23.53
C VAL A 44 6.68 -14.71 -24.97
N VAL A 45 7.23 -13.51 -25.16
CA VAL A 45 7.41 -12.91 -26.50
C VAL A 45 8.45 -13.68 -27.33
N ASN A 46 9.60 -14.00 -26.75
CA ASN A 46 10.64 -14.81 -27.40
C ASN A 46 11.62 -15.41 -26.38
N TRP A 47 12.42 -16.37 -26.84
CA TRP A 47 13.37 -17.11 -25.99
C TRP A 47 14.38 -16.18 -25.28
N ARG A 48 14.90 -15.15 -25.96
CA ARG A 48 15.89 -14.22 -25.41
C ARG A 48 15.29 -13.41 -24.25
N LEU A 49 14.12 -12.81 -24.45
CA LEU A 49 13.41 -12.08 -23.38
C LEU A 49 13.00 -13.01 -22.25
N ARG A 50 12.59 -14.25 -22.56
CA ARG A 50 12.30 -15.26 -21.54
C ARG A 50 13.49 -15.43 -20.59
N HIS A 51 14.68 -15.70 -21.13
CA HIS A 51 15.89 -15.88 -20.32
C HIS A 51 16.23 -14.66 -19.47
N LEU A 52 16.08 -13.45 -20.01
CA LEU A 52 16.34 -12.22 -19.27
C LEU A 52 15.30 -11.95 -18.17
N CYS A 53 14.02 -12.30 -18.39
CA CYS A 53 12.97 -12.10 -17.39
C CYS A 53 12.99 -13.12 -16.25
N LEU A 54 13.46 -14.35 -16.48
CA LEU A 54 13.40 -15.45 -15.51
C LEU A 54 13.99 -15.08 -14.12
N PRO A 55 15.20 -14.49 -14.02
CA PRO A 55 15.76 -14.10 -12.71
C PRO A 55 14.87 -13.16 -11.92
N PHE A 56 14.14 -12.27 -12.60
CA PHE A 56 13.27 -11.28 -11.96
C PHE A 56 11.90 -11.87 -11.59
N LEU A 57 11.34 -12.73 -12.45
CA LEU A 57 10.07 -13.42 -12.20
C LEU A 57 10.12 -14.31 -10.96
N PHE A 58 11.27 -14.94 -10.70
CA PHE A 58 11.45 -15.91 -9.62
C PHE A 58 12.40 -15.43 -8.52
N ALA A 59 12.80 -14.16 -8.54
CA ALA A 59 13.63 -13.54 -7.49
C ALA A 59 12.94 -13.57 -6.13
N ASN A 60 11.62 -13.35 -6.11
CA ASN A 60 10.81 -13.28 -4.91
C ASN A 60 9.69 -14.29 -5.02
N ILE A 61 9.64 -15.26 -4.11
CA ILE A 61 8.61 -16.30 -4.11
C ILE A 61 7.83 -16.30 -2.80
N LYS A 62 6.56 -16.67 -2.86
CA LYS A 62 5.72 -16.95 -1.70
C LYS A 62 5.49 -18.46 -1.62
N VAL A 63 5.83 -19.04 -0.49
CA VAL A 63 5.66 -20.46 -0.20
C VAL A 63 4.50 -20.62 0.76
N THR A 64 3.45 -21.30 0.30
CA THR A 64 2.26 -21.65 1.09
C THR A 64 2.02 -23.14 1.14
N ASP A 65 2.79 -23.92 0.39
CA ASP A 65 2.59 -25.35 0.16
C ASP A 65 3.95 -26.01 -0.05
N ALA A 66 4.29 -26.95 0.82
CA ALA A 66 5.54 -27.68 0.80
C ALA A 66 5.65 -28.64 -0.39
N GLU A 67 4.56 -29.30 -0.79
CA GLU A 67 4.57 -30.25 -1.92
C GLU A 67 4.79 -29.52 -3.24
N LYS A 68 4.17 -28.34 -3.39
CA LYS A 68 4.38 -27.49 -4.56
C LYS A 68 5.83 -26.99 -4.61
N LEU A 69 6.38 -26.57 -3.48
CA LEU A 69 7.78 -26.15 -3.39
C LEU A 69 8.72 -27.27 -3.80
N GLU A 70 8.47 -28.50 -3.33
CA GLU A 70 9.29 -29.66 -3.64
C GLU A 70 9.32 -29.98 -5.15
N LYS A 71 8.16 -29.92 -5.82
CA LYS A 71 8.06 -30.14 -7.27
C LYS A 71 8.87 -29.14 -8.08
N ASP A 72 8.88 -27.87 -7.68
CA ASP A 72 9.50 -26.78 -8.42
C ASP A 72 10.92 -26.42 -7.91
N LEU A 73 11.42 -27.13 -6.91
CA LEU A 73 12.62 -26.78 -6.14
C LEU A 73 13.87 -26.59 -6.97
N ALA A 74 14.13 -27.52 -7.90
CA ALA A 74 15.31 -27.50 -8.76
C ALA A 74 15.36 -26.28 -9.70
N PHE A 75 14.19 -25.72 -10.03
CA PHE A 75 14.07 -24.52 -10.85
C PHE A 75 14.14 -23.26 -10.00
N LEU A 76 13.36 -23.17 -8.92
CA LEU A 76 13.27 -21.98 -8.07
C LEU A 76 14.59 -21.67 -7.35
N SER A 77 15.30 -22.71 -6.88
CA SER A 77 16.59 -22.59 -6.17
C SER A 77 17.67 -21.79 -6.91
N LYS A 78 17.58 -21.69 -8.23
CA LYS A 78 18.56 -20.97 -9.07
C LYS A 78 18.35 -19.46 -9.09
N PHE A 79 17.13 -18.99 -8.86
CA PHE A 79 16.76 -17.59 -9.10
C PHE A 79 16.32 -16.87 -7.83
N THR A 80 15.78 -17.61 -6.85
CA THR A 80 15.19 -17.02 -5.66
C THR A 80 16.25 -16.37 -4.76
N ARG A 81 16.05 -15.08 -4.52
CA ARG A 81 16.81 -14.24 -3.56
C ARG A 81 16.04 -13.98 -2.28
N THR A 82 14.72 -13.99 -2.40
CA THR A 82 13.78 -13.67 -1.34
C THR A 82 12.70 -14.73 -1.26
N MET A 83 12.38 -15.16 -0.05
CA MET A 83 11.30 -16.11 0.19
C MET A 83 10.36 -15.60 1.29
N ILE A 84 9.06 -15.54 1.00
CA ILE A 84 8.02 -15.36 2.02
C ILE A 84 7.47 -16.74 2.36
N ILE A 85 7.58 -17.14 3.61
CA ILE A 85 7.14 -18.43 4.12
C ILE A 85 5.90 -18.20 4.98
N SER A 86 4.75 -18.67 4.49
CA SER A 86 3.53 -18.84 5.27
C SER A 86 3.58 -20.19 6.02
N PRO A 87 2.66 -20.48 6.97
CA PRO A 87 2.67 -21.77 7.66
C PRO A 87 2.69 -22.92 6.66
N LEU A 88 3.69 -23.80 6.78
CA LEU A 88 3.79 -24.98 5.92
C LEU A 88 3.18 -26.15 6.65
N THR A 89 2.24 -26.82 5.98
CA THR A 89 1.66 -28.08 6.46
C THR A 89 2.12 -29.20 5.54
N ALA A 90 2.62 -30.28 6.15
CA ALA A 90 2.88 -31.55 5.47
C ALA A 90 2.40 -32.69 6.37
N VAL A 91 1.94 -33.78 5.76
CA VAL A 91 1.26 -34.88 6.46
C VAL A 91 2.16 -35.56 7.52
N ASN A 92 3.49 -35.46 7.42
CA ASN A 92 4.44 -36.18 8.28
C ASN A 92 5.72 -35.40 8.66
N GLU A 93 5.82 -34.12 8.34
CA GLU A 93 7.01 -33.32 8.64
C GLU A 93 6.62 -32.03 9.35
N THR A 94 7.40 -31.66 10.37
CA THR A 94 7.25 -30.35 11.01
C THR A 94 7.81 -29.26 10.09
N GLU A 95 7.36 -28.03 10.26
CA GLU A 95 7.81 -26.92 9.41
C GLU A 95 9.33 -26.73 9.47
N ASP A 96 9.95 -26.85 10.64
CA ASP A 96 11.40 -26.73 10.80
C ASP A 96 12.17 -27.84 10.07
N GLN A 97 11.62 -29.06 10.00
CA GLN A 97 12.20 -30.16 9.23
C GLN A 97 12.14 -29.88 7.73
N LEU A 98 10.98 -29.39 7.24
CA LEU A 98 10.80 -28.98 5.85
C LEU A 98 11.78 -27.86 5.47
N LEU A 99 11.91 -26.84 6.32
CA LEU A 99 12.84 -25.73 6.09
C LEU A 99 14.29 -26.20 6.10
N ALA A 100 14.67 -27.08 7.03
CA ALA A 100 16.02 -27.63 7.09
C ALA A 100 16.37 -28.43 5.81
N ARG A 101 15.38 -29.07 5.20
CA ARG A 101 15.52 -29.81 3.93
C ARG A 101 15.59 -28.90 2.70
N PHE A 102 14.77 -27.85 2.65
CA PHE A 102 14.65 -27.00 1.47
C PHE A 102 15.67 -25.85 1.41
N LEU A 103 15.88 -25.12 2.52
CA LEU A 103 16.69 -23.90 2.51
C LEU A 103 18.12 -24.07 2.00
N PRO A 104 18.85 -25.17 2.32
CA PRO A 104 20.22 -25.37 1.82
C PRO A 104 20.32 -25.43 0.28
N GLN A 105 19.21 -25.71 -0.41
CA GLN A 105 19.18 -25.80 -1.87
C GLN A 105 19.15 -24.42 -2.53
N PHE A 106 18.69 -23.38 -1.82
CA PHE A 106 18.58 -22.02 -2.33
C PHE A 106 19.88 -21.21 -2.13
N LYS A 107 20.85 -21.41 -3.04
CA LYS A 107 22.18 -20.79 -2.94
C LYS A 107 22.19 -19.25 -2.97
N HIS A 108 21.15 -18.63 -3.53
CA HIS A 108 21.05 -17.18 -3.68
C HIS A 108 20.07 -16.54 -2.70
N LEU A 109 19.44 -17.32 -1.82
CA LEU A 109 18.46 -16.83 -0.86
C LEU A 109 19.16 -16.02 0.23
N SER A 110 18.97 -14.70 0.18
CA SER A 110 19.55 -13.74 1.12
C SER A 110 18.52 -13.18 2.10
N HIS A 111 17.23 -13.22 1.76
CA HIS A 111 16.16 -12.66 2.58
C HIS A 111 15.01 -13.64 2.76
N VAL A 112 14.53 -13.76 4.00
CA VAL A 112 13.35 -14.57 4.33
C VAL A 112 12.36 -13.73 5.11
N GLN A 113 11.07 -13.84 4.80
CA GLN A 113 9.98 -13.36 5.65
C GLN A 113 9.24 -14.55 6.22
N LEU A 114 9.17 -14.63 7.54
CA LEU A 114 8.34 -15.59 8.24
C LEU A 114 7.02 -14.91 8.58
N ARG A 115 5.95 -15.28 7.85
CA ARG A 115 4.58 -14.81 8.17
C ARG A 115 3.95 -15.79 9.13
N ASP A 116 3.52 -15.29 10.29
CA ASP A 116 3.03 -16.15 11.35
C ASP A 116 1.78 -15.61 12.04
N GLU A 117 0.66 -16.26 11.76
CA GLU A 117 -0.60 -16.01 12.46
C GLU A 117 -0.59 -16.62 13.88
N SER A 118 0.25 -17.64 14.14
CA SER A 118 0.28 -18.41 15.39
C SER A 118 1.60 -18.26 16.17
N PHE A 119 1.57 -18.04 17.48
CA PHE A 119 2.78 -18.07 18.30
C PHE A 119 3.40 -19.47 18.29
N GLY A 120 4.57 -19.69 17.68
CA GLY A 120 5.20 -21.03 17.77
C GLY A 120 6.46 -21.33 16.95
N ARG A 121 6.94 -20.44 16.09
CA ARG A 121 8.02 -20.76 15.13
C ARG A 121 9.45 -20.57 15.61
N THR A 122 9.73 -20.72 16.91
CA THR A 122 11.11 -20.66 17.42
C THR A 122 12.02 -21.65 16.68
N ALA A 123 11.55 -22.88 16.43
CA ALA A 123 12.29 -23.89 15.68
C ALA A 123 12.54 -23.47 14.22
N SER A 124 11.50 -23.02 13.50
CA SER A 124 11.63 -22.53 12.11
C SER A 124 12.60 -21.35 12.01
N LEU A 125 12.49 -20.37 12.93
CA LEU A 125 13.37 -19.21 12.94
C LEU A 125 14.83 -19.63 13.17
N ARG A 126 15.10 -20.56 14.10
CA ARG A 126 16.45 -21.12 14.29
C ARG A 126 16.97 -21.79 13.02
N THR A 127 16.14 -22.62 12.38
CA THR A 127 16.51 -23.31 11.13
C THR A 127 16.87 -22.33 10.02
N VAL A 128 16.15 -21.21 9.92
CA VAL A 128 16.44 -20.12 8.96
C VAL A 128 17.73 -19.39 9.34
N LEU A 129 17.91 -19.02 10.61
CA LEU A 129 19.10 -18.30 11.07
C LEU A 129 20.39 -19.10 10.93
N ALA A 130 20.30 -20.43 11.04
CA ALA A 130 21.42 -21.35 10.82
C ALA A 130 21.94 -21.33 9.37
N GLN A 131 21.19 -20.79 8.41
CA GLN A 131 21.62 -20.74 7.02
C GLN A 131 22.63 -19.59 6.79
N PRO A 132 23.82 -19.88 6.25
CA PRO A 132 24.86 -18.86 6.05
C PRO A 132 24.51 -17.87 4.94
N ALA A 133 23.78 -18.30 3.90
CA ALA A 133 23.39 -17.45 2.78
C ALA A 133 22.37 -16.36 3.18
N ILE A 134 21.58 -16.62 4.23
CA ILE A 134 20.53 -15.71 4.69
C ILE A 134 21.17 -14.58 5.48
N THR A 135 20.95 -13.36 5.01
CA THR A 135 21.50 -12.11 5.57
C THR A 135 20.47 -11.34 6.38
N SER A 136 19.17 -11.50 6.09
CA SER A 136 18.10 -10.91 6.90
C SER A 136 16.86 -11.78 6.96
N VAL A 137 16.20 -11.76 8.12
CA VAL A 137 14.94 -12.44 8.37
C VAL A 137 13.93 -11.43 8.89
N LEU A 138 12.87 -11.18 8.13
CA LEU A 138 11.75 -10.36 8.56
C LEU A 138 10.74 -11.22 9.33
N VAL A 139 10.36 -10.77 10.52
CA VAL A 139 9.36 -11.42 11.37
C VAL A 139 8.26 -10.43 11.76
N GLU A 140 7.01 -10.87 11.75
CA GLU A 140 5.85 -10.03 12.13
C GLU A 140 5.67 -9.92 13.65
N LYS A 141 6.16 -10.91 14.40
CA LYS A 141 6.01 -11.02 15.85
C LYS A 141 7.35 -11.28 16.49
N LEU A 142 7.47 -10.87 17.76
CA LEU A 142 8.65 -11.15 18.56
C LEU A 142 8.81 -12.67 18.75
N PRO A 143 10.05 -13.18 18.63
CA PRO A 143 10.36 -14.56 18.99
C PRO A 143 10.02 -14.83 20.45
N ASP A 144 9.78 -16.10 20.78
CA ASP A 144 9.57 -16.53 22.15
C ASP A 144 10.84 -16.36 23.00
N GLN A 145 10.67 -16.25 24.32
CA GLN A 145 11.76 -16.09 25.30
C GLN A 145 12.74 -17.27 25.27
N SER A 146 12.35 -18.42 24.73
CA SER A 146 13.25 -19.54 24.49
C SER A 146 14.42 -19.21 23.54
N MET A 147 14.35 -18.13 22.77
CA MET A 147 15.45 -17.59 21.94
C MET A 147 16.35 -16.58 22.64
N CYS A 148 16.17 -16.39 23.95
CA CYS A 148 17.02 -15.56 24.79
C CYS A 148 18.47 -16.08 24.92
N ASN A 149 19.01 -16.94 24.05
CA ASN A 149 20.47 -17.16 23.94
C ASN A 149 21.02 -17.06 22.49
N ASP A 150 20.16 -16.86 21.50
CA ASP A 150 20.54 -16.84 20.08
C ASP A 150 21.01 -15.45 19.62
N ASP A 151 21.88 -15.39 18.61
CA ASP A 151 22.24 -14.16 17.88
C ASP A 151 21.09 -13.76 16.95
N LEU A 152 20.62 -12.52 17.09
CA LEU A 152 19.48 -11.98 16.36
C LEU A 152 19.88 -10.86 15.39
N SER A 153 21.18 -10.72 15.09
CA SER A 153 21.71 -9.67 14.20
C SER A 153 21.11 -9.65 12.79
N LYS A 154 20.61 -10.81 12.32
CA LYS A 154 19.89 -10.96 11.04
C LYS A 154 18.39 -10.72 11.16
N VAL A 155 17.83 -10.74 12.37
CA VAL A 155 16.38 -10.66 12.59
C VAL A 155 15.94 -9.21 12.60
N ILE A 156 14.88 -8.95 11.85
CA ILE A 156 14.25 -7.64 11.81
C ILE A 156 12.77 -7.82 12.06
N LEU A 157 12.29 -7.15 13.10
CA LEU A 157 10.89 -7.10 13.44
C LEU A 157 10.19 -6.09 12.54
N GLU A 158 9.17 -6.53 11.80
CA GLU A 158 8.44 -5.73 10.81
C GLU A 158 7.83 -4.49 11.44
N TRP A 159 7.11 -4.69 12.55
CA TRP A 159 6.52 -3.61 13.33
C TRP A 159 6.45 -3.98 14.81
N ILE A 160 6.37 -2.97 15.67
CA ILE A 160 6.13 -3.13 17.11
C ILE A 160 5.20 -2.04 17.61
N ASP A 161 4.31 -2.38 18.53
CA ASP A 161 3.51 -1.36 19.22
C ASP A 161 4.35 -0.62 20.29
N HIS A 162 4.00 0.63 20.56
CA HIS A 162 4.72 1.48 21.49
C HIS A 162 4.79 0.94 22.93
N PHE A 163 3.74 0.29 23.44
CA PHE A 163 3.75 -0.32 24.79
C PHE A 163 4.86 -1.37 24.90
N LYS A 164 5.01 -2.18 23.87
CA LYS A 164 6.06 -3.18 23.75
C LYS A 164 7.43 -2.56 23.46
N ALA A 165 7.49 -1.54 22.61
CA ALA A 165 8.73 -0.85 22.23
C ALA A 165 9.45 -0.21 23.43
N PHE A 166 8.67 0.37 24.35
CA PHE A 166 9.17 1.07 25.53
C PHE A 166 9.28 0.16 26.76
N SER A 167 8.95 -1.13 26.63
CA SER A 167 9.02 -2.07 27.75
C SER A 167 10.42 -2.71 27.87
N PRO A 168 10.91 -2.97 29.10
CA PRO A 168 12.24 -3.58 29.32
C PRO A 168 12.43 -4.94 28.66
N TRP A 169 11.34 -5.67 28.42
CA TRP A 169 11.35 -7.01 27.81
C TRP A 169 11.92 -7.05 26.38
N LEU A 170 11.98 -5.92 25.67
CA LEU A 170 12.51 -5.83 24.31
C LEU A 170 14.04 -5.73 24.30
N GLN A 171 14.61 -5.15 25.35
CA GLN A 171 16.06 -4.89 25.44
C GLN A 171 16.93 -6.13 25.26
N PRO A 172 16.59 -7.32 25.83
CA PRO A 172 17.34 -8.54 25.58
C PRO A 172 17.47 -8.88 24.09
N TYR A 173 16.44 -8.62 23.28
CA TYR A 173 16.45 -8.90 21.84
C TYR A 173 17.29 -7.88 21.07
N LEU A 174 17.13 -6.59 21.38
CA LEU A 174 17.91 -5.52 20.74
C LEU A 174 19.41 -5.65 21.03
N ASN A 175 19.77 -6.04 22.27
CA ASN A 175 21.16 -6.27 22.67
C ASN A 175 21.83 -7.43 21.91
N ARG A 176 21.05 -8.30 21.25
CA ARG A 176 21.54 -9.38 20.36
C ARG A 176 21.58 -8.97 18.90
N GLY A 177 21.43 -7.67 18.61
CA GLY A 177 21.46 -7.13 17.26
C GLY A 177 20.14 -7.18 16.51
N MET A 178 19.03 -7.61 17.13
CA MET A 178 17.71 -7.54 16.50
C MET A 178 17.37 -6.09 16.15
N ARG A 179 16.78 -5.89 14.98
CA ARG A 179 16.37 -4.57 14.49
C ARG A 179 14.85 -4.47 14.46
N VAL A 180 14.35 -3.23 14.48
CA VAL A 180 12.92 -2.93 14.37
C VAL A 180 12.73 -2.02 13.18
N ASN A 181 11.88 -2.39 12.22
CA ASN A 181 11.66 -1.64 11.00
C ASN A 181 10.62 -0.52 11.18
N SER A 182 9.49 -0.83 11.84
CA SER A 182 8.36 0.08 12.03
C SER A 182 7.91 0.16 13.49
N LEU A 183 7.45 1.32 13.93
CA LEU A 183 6.88 1.55 15.27
C LEU A 183 5.45 2.09 15.15
N GLU A 184 4.51 1.44 15.82
CA GLU A 184 3.11 1.83 15.83
C GLU A 184 2.67 2.39 17.20
N ILE A 185 2.14 3.61 17.19
CA ILE A 185 1.74 4.37 18.38
C ILE A 185 0.23 4.58 18.35
N PHE A 186 -0.49 3.90 19.24
CA PHE A 186 -1.95 4.00 19.34
C PHE A 186 -2.44 5.04 20.34
N GLU A 187 -1.63 5.37 21.35
CA GLU A 187 -1.99 6.29 22.42
C GLU A 187 -0.88 7.32 22.65
N LEU A 188 -1.23 8.61 22.48
CA LEU A 188 -0.26 9.70 22.56
C LEU A 188 -0.10 10.27 23.98
N GLY A 189 -0.93 9.81 24.93
CA GLY A 189 -1.10 10.43 26.25
C GLY A 189 0.17 10.50 27.09
N ASP A 190 1.01 9.48 26.99
CA ASP A 190 2.17 9.29 27.88
C ASP A 190 3.52 9.52 27.16
N LEU A 191 3.49 9.99 25.90
CA LEU A 191 4.70 10.09 25.07
C LEU A 191 5.68 11.15 25.56
N ASP A 192 5.22 12.24 26.20
CA ASP A 192 6.13 13.23 26.79
C ASP A 192 6.82 12.67 28.04
N GLU A 193 6.14 11.83 28.82
CA GLU A 193 6.79 11.12 29.92
C GLU A 193 7.86 10.17 29.37
N VAL A 194 7.54 9.42 28.31
CA VAL A 194 8.52 8.55 27.63
C VAL A 194 9.70 9.36 27.07
N ALA A 195 9.45 10.52 26.47
CA ALA A 195 10.48 11.38 25.88
C ALA A 195 11.38 12.05 26.94
N SER A 196 10.84 12.33 28.13
CA SER A 196 11.55 12.95 29.25
C SER A 196 12.39 11.96 30.07
N ARG A 197 12.19 10.65 29.90
CA ARG A 197 13.06 9.62 30.50
C ARG A 197 14.50 9.77 30.00
N SER A 198 15.45 9.55 30.90
CA SER A 198 16.89 9.67 30.60
C SER A 198 17.38 8.68 29.53
N VAL A 199 16.70 7.54 29.38
CA VAL A 199 17.02 6.51 28.37
C VAL A 199 15.83 6.34 27.43
N PHE A 200 15.85 7.07 26.33
CA PHE A 200 14.95 6.83 25.20
C PHE A 200 15.45 5.56 24.48
N PRO A 201 14.61 4.54 24.24
CA PRO A 201 15.11 3.30 23.63
C PRO A 201 15.60 3.56 22.22
N ILE A 202 16.74 2.96 21.89
CA ILE A 202 17.32 3.00 20.55
C ILE A 202 16.77 1.79 19.78
N LEU A 203 15.83 2.04 18.88
CA LEU A 203 15.28 1.04 17.97
C LEU A 203 16.16 0.98 16.73
N SER A 204 17.19 0.13 16.78
CA SER A 204 18.11 -0.03 15.65
C SER A 204 17.37 -0.44 14.38
N GLY A 205 17.61 0.28 13.28
CA GLY A 205 16.98 -0.01 11.99
C GLY A 205 15.59 0.60 11.77
N LEU A 206 15.10 1.44 12.70
CA LEU A 206 13.79 2.10 12.57
C LEU A 206 13.77 2.99 11.32
N ARG A 207 12.77 2.76 10.46
CA ARG A 207 12.55 3.48 9.19
C ARG A 207 11.19 4.18 9.18
N GLU A 208 10.19 3.51 9.71
CA GLU A 208 8.79 3.93 9.63
C GLU A 208 8.18 4.08 11.01
N ILE A 209 7.30 5.08 11.16
CA ILE A 209 6.52 5.28 12.38
C ILE A 209 5.09 5.60 11.99
N GLN A 210 4.15 4.88 12.57
CA GLN A 210 2.74 5.11 12.39
C GLN A 210 2.12 5.59 13.71
N MET A 211 1.51 6.76 13.70
CA MET A 211 0.87 7.38 14.87
C MET A 211 -0.64 7.50 14.63
N HIS A 212 -1.43 6.93 15.53
CA HIS A 212 -2.87 7.07 15.55
C HIS A 212 -3.24 8.26 16.43
N MET A 213 -3.45 9.39 15.78
CA MET A 213 -3.89 10.64 16.38
C MET A 213 -5.40 10.57 16.64
N ARG A 214 -5.76 10.14 17.85
CA ARG A 214 -7.12 10.31 18.40
C ARG A 214 -7.38 11.79 18.70
N ASN A 215 -7.46 12.16 19.97
CA ASN A 215 -7.89 13.49 20.41
C ASN A 215 -6.75 14.37 20.91
N LYS A 216 -5.50 13.97 20.67
CA LYS A 216 -4.33 14.66 21.18
C LYS A 216 -3.35 14.94 20.04
N PRO A 217 -2.67 16.10 20.06
CA PRO A 217 -1.56 16.35 19.14
C PRO A 217 -0.43 15.36 19.40
N VAL A 218 0.43 15.16 18.40
CA VAL A 218 1.72 14.51 18.63
C VAL A 218 2.58 15.44 19.48
N PRO A 219 3.07 15.00 20.65
CA PRO A 219 3.90 15.86 21.47
C PRO A 219 5.22 16.22 20.77
N SER A 220 5.53 17.51 20.73
CA SER A 220 6.67 18.05 19.98
C SER A 220 8.01 17.57 20.53
N LEU A 221 8.12 17.40 21.86
CA LEU A 221 9.31 16.88 22.52
C LEU A 221 9.59 15.43 22.12
N PHE A 222 8.55 14.58 22.13
CA PHE A 222 8.68 13.19 21.69
C PHE A 222 9.15 13.09 20.24
N LEU A 223 8.49 13.80 19.32
CA LEU A 223 8.86 13.74 17.91
C LEU A 223 10.28 14.26 17.67
N SER A 224 10.66 15.38 18.30
CA SER A 224 12.04 15.90 18.22
C SER A 224 13.06 14.90 18.73
N LYS A 225 12.81 14.29 19.91
CA LYS A 225 13.70 13.30 20.50
C LYS A 225 13.83 12.06 19.61
N LEU A 226 12.71 11.57 19.10
CA LEU A 226 12.63 10.42 18.20
C LEU A 226 13.43 10.65 16.89
N LEU A 227 13.22 11.80 16.24
CA LEU A 227 13.91 12.23 15.03
C LEU A 227 15.43 12.36 15.25
N SER A 228 15.83 12.90 16.41
CA SER A 228 17.25 13.04 16.76
C SER A 228 17.93 11.71 17.11
N THR A 229 17.19 10.74 17.63
CA THR A 229 17.73 9.44 18.07
C THR A 229 17.87 8.45 16.91
N HIS A 230 17.00 8.53 15.89
CA HIS A 230 16.94 7.54 14.80
C HIS A 230 17.28 8.19 13.46
N SER A 231 18.55 8.12 13.04
CA SER A 231 19.03 8.72 11.79
C SER A 231 18.52 8.01 10.53
N THR A 232 18.18 6.73 10.63
CA THR A 232 17.64 5.90 9.53
C THR A 232 16.14 6.13 9.29
N PHE A 233 15.48 6.86 10.19
CA PHE A 233 14.06 7.14 10.11
C PHE A 233 13.75 8.07 8.94
N ASN A 234 12.78 7.67 8.11
CA ASN A 234 12.49 8.37 6.87
C ASN A 234 11.03 8.39 6.46
N GLU A 235 10.13 7.68 7.15
CA GLU A 235 8.70 7.68 6.86
C GLU A 235 7.87 7.87 8.14
N LEU A 236 6.98 8.87 8.14
CA LEU A 236 6.05 9.15 9.24
C LEU A 236 4.63 9.07 8.71
N TRP A 237 3.77 8.31 9.39
CA TRP A 237 2.36 8.18 9.04
C TRP A 237 1.51 8.67 10.20
N LEU A 238 0.60 9.59 9.91
CA LEU A 238 -0.36 10.10 10.87
C LEU A 238 -1.76 9.65 10.45
N ARG A 239 -2.38 8.79 11.26
CA ARG A 239 -3.78 8.38 11.12
C ARG A 239 -4.64 9.27 12.01
N LEU A 240 -5.56 10.00 11.42
CA LEU A 240 -6.37 11.01 12.07
C LEU A 240 -7.79 10.49 12.22
N TYR A 241 -8.34 10.50 13.43
CA TYR A 241 -9.72 10.09 13.64
C TYR A 241 -10.68 11.17 13.11
N PRO A 242 -11.68 10.80 12.29
CA PRO A 242 -12.49 11.74 11.48
C PRO A 242 -13.47 12.63 12.28
N GLN A 243 -13.35 12.73 13.61
CA GLN A 243 -14.31 13.44 14.47
C GLN A 243 -13.74 14.68 15.16
N LEU A 244 -12.50 15.09 14.90
CA LEU A 244 -11.86 16.14 15.70
C LEU A 244 -11.34 17.30 14.86
N SER A 245 -11.73 18.48 15.31
CA SER A 245 -11.40 19.79 14.78
C SER A 245 -9.89 19.98 14.66
N TYR A 246 -9.41 20.06 13.42
CA TYR A 246 -8.05 20.41 12.99
C TYR A 246 -7.45 21.69 13.58
N VAL A 247 -8.27 22.52 14.22
CA VAL A 247 -7.98 23.93 14.41
C VAL A 247 -6.87 24.19 15.45
N HIS A 248 -6.62 23.27 16.38
CA HIS A 248 -5.69 23.54 17.49
C HIS A 248 -4.42 22.69 17.51
N ASP A 249 -4.43 21.51 16.89
CA ASP A 249 -3.43 20.46 17.11
C ASP A 249 -2.81 19.93 15.81
N THR A 250 -2.71 20.80 14.80
CA THR A 250 -2.15 20.44 13.50
C THR A 250 -0.62 20.25 13.60
N PRO A 251 -0.08 19.10 13.17
CA PRO A 251 1.37 18.91 13.06
C PRO A 251 2.03 20.05 12.27
N ALA A 252 3.19 20.53 12.75
CA ALA A 252 3.87 21.69 12.17
C ALA A 252 4.03 21.60 10.63
N PHE A 253 4.23 20.38 10.11
CA PHE A 253 4.44 20.07 8.69
C PHE A 253 3.25 20.38 7.77
N ILE A 254 2.02 20.33 8.28
CA ILE A 254 0.79 20.67 7.52
C ILE A 254 0.12 21.93 8.03
N SER A 255 0.71 22.59 9.03
CA SER A 255 0.15 23.77 9.69
C SER A 255 -0.10 24.93 8.72
N SER A 256 0.80 25.17 7.77
CA SER A 256 0.66 26.23 6.76
C SER A 256 -0.56 26.01 5.87
N PHE A 257 -0.77 24.77 5.39
CA PHE A 257 -1.95 24.42 4.59
C PHE A 257 -3.24 24.54 5.40
N VAL A 258 -3.24 24.07 6.66
CA VAL A 258 -4.43 24.16 7.52
C VAL A 258 -4.77 25.61 7.85
N GLN A 259 -3.79 26.44 8.17
CA GLN A 259 -3.98 27.87 8.42
C GLN A 259 -4.53 28.59 7.19
N GLU A 260 -4.01 28.29 6.00
CA GLU A 260 -4.50 28.88 4.75
C GLU A 260 -5.92 28.40 4.43
N SER A 261 -6.20 27.11 4.64
CA SER A 261 -7.54 26.54 4.49
C SER A 261 -8.53 27.17 5.47
N GLN A 262 -8.09 27.47 6.69
CA GLN A 262 -8.91 28.16 7.69
C GLN A 262 -9.21 29.60 7.28
N ARG A 263 -8.22 30.34 6.75
CA ARG A 263 -8.41 31.70 6.23
C ARG A 263 -9.44 31.77 5.10
N GLN A 264 -9.57 30.69 4.34
CA GLN A 264 -10.50 30.57 3.22
C GLN A 264 -11.76 29.78 3.56
N SER A 265 -11.97 29.47 4.85
CA SER A 265 -13.13 28.72 5.35
C SER A 265 -13.28 27.31 4.75
N PHE A 266 -12.22 26.71 4.19
CA PHE A 266 -12.27 25.35 3.65
C PHE A 266 -12.26 24.26 4.72
N ILE A 267 -11.70 24.56 5.91
CA ILE A 267 -11.48 23.57 6.97
C ILE A 267 -12.78 22.96 7.52
N GLU A 268 -13.93 23.60 7.30
CA GLU A 268 -15.25 23.09 7.67
C GLU A 268 -15.77 22.02 6.71
N PHE A 269 -15.13 21.86 5.54
CA PHE A 269 -15.64 21.03 4.46
C PHE A 269 -14.81 19.77 4.18
N PHE A 270 -13.66 19.62 4.83
CA PHE A 270 -12.83 18.43 4.69
C PHE A 270 -12.13 18.09 6.00
N ALA A 271 -11.76 16.81 6.11
CA ALA A 271 -10.88 16.31 7.14
C ALA A 271 -9.79 15.48 6.47
N PHE A 272 -8.56 15.54 6.98
CA PHE A 272 -7.62 14.47 6.67
C PHE A 272 -7.99 13.22 7.47
N LYS A 273 -7.85 12.04 6.87
CA LYS A 273 -7.86 10.76 7.62
C LYS A 273 -6.46 10.20 7.78
N HIS A 274 -5.59 10.55 6.84
CA HIS A 274 -4.28 9.98 6.73
C HIS A 274 -3.33 11.01 6.13
N VAL A 275 -2.15 11.15 6.70
CA VAL A 275 -1.06 11.95 6.13
C VAL A 275 0.24 11.16 6.27
N GLY A 276 0.87 10.86 5.15
CA GLY A 276 2.19 10.25 5.08
C GLY A 276 3.26 11.27 4.74
N PHE A 277 4.37 11.22 5.44
CA PHE A 277 5.54 12.06 5.23
C PHE A 277 6.75 11.20 4.93
N ARG A 278 7.62 11.72 4.05
CA ARG A 278 8.91 11.11 3.76
C ARG A 278 10.03 12.12 3.84
N ARG A 279 11.22 11.63 4.16
CA ARG A 279 12.48 12.37 4.10
C ARG A 279 13.26 11.95 2.86
N ASP A 280 13.65 12.92 2.04
CA ASP A 280 14.54 12.63 0.91
C ASP A 280 15.98 12.49 1.41
N PHE A 281 16.65 11.41 1.01
CA PHE A 281 18.10 11.24 1.19
C PHE A 281 18.89 11.61 -0.08
N ILE A 282 18.20 12.06 -1.13
CA ILE A 282 18.80 12.39 -2.41
C ILE A 282 19.39 13.80 -2.32
N GLY A 283 20.65 13.88 -1.91
CA GLY A 283 21.41 15.12 -1.73
C GLY A 283 21.84 15.30 -0.28
N GLN A 284 23.14 15.58 -0.07
CA GLN A 284 23.77 15.62 1.26
C GLN A 284 23.34 16.84 2.13
N SER A 285 22.41 17.68 1.70
CA SER A 285 22.22 19.01 2.29
C SER A 285 20.82 19.37 2.78
N SER A 286 19.74 18.69 2.39
CA SER A 286 18.40 19.00 2.92
C SER A 286 17.66 17.75 3.39
N HIS A 287 17.64 17.59 4.72
CA HIS A 287 16.91 16.57 5.43
C HIS A 287 15.44 16.95 5.65
N GLU A 288 14.82 17.52 4.62
CA GLU A 288 13.48 18.08 4.71
C GLU A 288 12.41 16.99 4.58
N TRP A 289 11.40 17.10 5.45
CA TRP A 289 10.20 16.28 5.38
C TRP A 289 9.24 16.87 4.36
N TYR A 290 8.62 16.01 3.56
CA TYR A 290 7.54 16.41 2.66
C TYR A 290 6.35 15.45 2.79
N VAL A 291 5.17 15.94 2.46
CA VAL A 291 3.94 15.13 2.38
C VAL A 291 3.98 14.31 1.09
N MET A 292 3.88 13.00 1.23
CA MET A 292 3.91 12.04 0.11
C MET A 292 2.57 11.33 -0.11
N ASP A 293 1.76 11.19 0.93
CA ASP A 293 0.47 10.49 0.90
C ASP A 293 -0.55 11.32 1.69
N LEU A 294 -1.76 11.42 1.16
CA LEU A 294 -2.81 12.18 1.80
C LEU A 294 -4.18 11.56 1.52
N THR A 295 -4.98 11.36 2.56
CA THR A 295 -6.40 10.96 2.45
C THR A 295 -7.32 12.07 2.92
N LEU A 296 -8.18 12.53 2.01
CA LEU A 296 -9.21 13.53 2.27
C LEU A 296 -10.55 12.85 2.43
N ASP A 297 -11.21 13.09 3.55
CA ASP A 297 -12.63 12.83 3.74
C ASP A 297 -13.38 14.15 3.59
N THR A 298 -14.38 14.16 2.71
CA THR A 298 -15.19 15.37 2.47
C THR A 298 -16.48 15.34 3.28
N ILE A 299 -16.84 16.51 3.81
CA ILE A 299 -18.06 16.69 4.62
C ILE A 299 -19.22 17.07 3.68
N PRO A 300 -20.47 16.65 4.01
CA PRO A 300 -21.64 16.86 3.17
C PRO A 300 -22.06 18.34 3.09
N ALA A 301 -21.53 19.08 2.10
CA ALA A 301 -22.09 20.31 1.50
C ALA A 301 -21.06 21.08 0.63
N ASN A 302 -19.87 20.52 0.36
CA ASN A 302 -18.79 21.31 -0.20
C ASN A 302 -18.93 21.61 -1.71
N THR A 303 -19.11 22.88 -2.10
CA THR A 303 -18.97 23.34 -3.50
C THR A 303 -17.52 23.62 -3.93
N SER A 304 -16.55 23.54 -3.00
CA SER A 304 -15.16 23.96 -3.19
C SER A 304 -14.13 22.83 -3.40
N LEU A 305 -14.55 21.57 -3.61
CA LEU A 305 -13.64 20.44 -3.80
C LEU A 305 -12.58 20.71 -4.89
N VAL A 306 -13.01 21.27 -6.02
CA VAL A 306 -12.15 21.67 -7.15
C VAL A 306 -11.05 22.65 -6.71
N GLU A 307 -11.43 23.71 -5.98
CA GLU A 307 -10.50 24.73 -5.50
C GLU A 307 -9.55 24.17 -4.45
N MET A 308 -10.07 23.36 -3.51
CA MET A 308 -9.28 22.70 -2.48
C MET A 308 -8.21 21.78 -3.10
N LEU A 309 -8.59 20.96 -4.09
CA LEU A 309 -7.66 20.07 -4.79
C LEU A 309 -6.56 20.85 -5.52
N ALA A 310 -6.89 21.97 -6.17
CA ALA A 310 -5.90 22.83 -6.80
C ALA A 310 -4.90 23.40 -5.77
N ARG A 311 -5.38 23.79 -4.58
CA ARG A 311 -4.53 24.29 -3.49
C ARG A 311 -3.66 23.20 -2.89
N LEU A 312 -4.21 22.02 -2.66
CA LEU A 312 -3.45 20.85 -2.19
C LEU A 312 -2.26 20.54 -3.10
N ALA A 313 -2.46 20.57 -4.42
CA ALA A 313 -1.38 20.38 -5.37
C ALA A 313 -0.26 21.43 -5.24
N SER A 314 -0.63 22.68 -4.96
CA SER A 314 0.34 23.77 -4.76
C SER A 314 1.09 23.66 -3.43
N SER A 315 0.43 23.21 -2.36
CA SER A 315 1.02 23.08 -1.03
C SER A 315 1.87 21.83 -0.88
N PHE A 316 1.55 20.76 -1.62
CA PHE A 316 2.24 19.48 -1.55
C PHE A 316 2.76 19.05 -2.93
N PRO A 317 3.79 19.73 -3.47
CA PRO A 317 4.30 19.48 -4.82
C PRO A 317 5.00 18.13 -5.00
N LYS A 318 5.24 17.39 -3.92
CA LYS A 318 5.82 16.03 -3.91
C LYS A 318 4.80 14.95 -3.51
N LEU A 319 3.50 15.26 -3.56
CA LEU A 319 2.45 14.30 -3.24
C LEU A 319 2.43 13.16 -4.27
N GLU A 320 2.80 11.95 -3.85
CA GLU A 320 2.86 10.73 -4.67
C GLU A 320 1.52 9.99 -4.68
N LYS A 321 0.77 10.05 -3.57
CA LYS A 321 -0.50 9.35 -3.40
C LYS A 321 -1.59 10.27 -2.84
N LEU A 322 -2.77 10.20 -3.44
CA LEU A 322 -3.95 10.93 -2.98
C LEU A 322 -5.14 9.98 -2.90
N THR A 323 -5.84 9.99 -1.77
CA THR A 323 -7.13 9.31 -1.59
C THR A 323 -8.21 10.36 -1.41
N LEU A 324 -9.23 10.30 -2.26
CA LEU A 324 -10.44 11.11 -2.17
C LEU A 324 -11.59 10.23 -1.69
N ASP A 325 -12.03 10.47 -0.46
CA ASP A 325 -13.17 9.81 0.14
C ASP A 325 -14.39 10.73 0.13
N LEU A 326 -15.32 10.42 -0.77
CA LEU A 326 -16.59 11.12 -0.95
C LEU A 326 -17.78 10.26 -0.49
N ASN A 327 -17.55 9.17 0.25
CA ASN A 327 -18.63 8.29 0.71
C ASN A 327 -19.66 9.04 1.58
N ARG A 328 -19.19 10.00 2.38
CA ARG A 328 -20.02 10.84 3.26
C ARG A 328 -20.48 12.14 2.61
N HIS A 329 -19.97 12.46 1.43
CA HIS A 329 -20.35 13.65 0.71
C HIS A 329 -21.82 13.57 0.27
N GLN A 330 -22.53 14.70 0.21
CA GLN A 330 -23.94 14.73 -0.25
C GLN A 330 -24.13 15.48 -1.57
N GLY A 331 -23.15 16.28 -1.99
CA GLY A 331 -23.20 17.01 -3.25
C GLY A 331 -22.82 16.15 -4.45
N SER A 332 -22.84 16.79 -5.61
CA SER A 332 -22.44 16.22 -6.88
C SER A 332 -21.59 17.23 -7.64
N TYR A 333 -20.69 16.73 -8.48
CA TYR A 333 -19.68 17.51 -9.17
C TYR A 333 -19.75 17.25 -10.67
N PRO A 334 -19.82 18.30 -11.49
CA PRO A 334 -19.61 18.17 -12.92
C PRO A 334 -18.25 17.56 -13.18
N ILE A 335 -18.24 16.47 -13.93
CA ILE A 335 -17.01 15.78 -14.32
C ILE A 335 -16.01 16.70 -15.03
N ASN A 336 -16.54 17.66 -15.81
CA ASN A 336 -15.79 18.68 -16.54
C ASN A 336 -15.07 19.67 -15.63
N ASP A 337 -15.48 19.78 -14.37
CA ASP A 337 -14.84 20.66 -13.40
C ASP A 337 -13.81 19.87 -12.58
N LEU A 338 -14.14 18.63 -12.20
CA LEU A 338 -13.29 17.82 -11.33
C LEU A 338 -12.07 17.21 -12.05
N ALA A 339 -12.26 16.63 -13.24
CA ALA A 339 -11.17 15.93 -13.94
C ALA A 339 -9.98 16.85 -14.28
N PRO A 340 -10.18 18.08 -14.79
CA PRO A 340 -9.07 18.97 -15.13
C PRO A 340 -8.24 19.42 -13.93
N VAL A 341 -8.77 19.39 -12.70
CA VAL A 341 -8.00 19.81 -11.51
C VAL A 341 -6.80 18.91 -11.29
N PHE A 342 -6.89 17.64 -11.67
CA PHE A 342 -5.78 16.70 -11.47
C PHE A 342 -4.52 17.06 -12.28
N ARG A 343 -4.63 17.92 -13.30
CA ARG A 343 -3.47 18.49 -14.02
C ARG A 343 -2.48 19.18 -13.08
N HIS A 344 -2.96 19.76 -11.97
CA HIS A 344 -2.13 20.43 -10.98
C HIS A 344 -1.18 19.45 -10.27
N PHE A 345 -1.52 18.16 -10.24
CA PHE A 345 -0.71 17.08 -9.66
C PHE A 345 0.18 16.35 -10.68
N SER A 346 0.20 16.79 -11.94
CA SER A 346 0.84 16.09 -13.06
C SER A 346 2.32 15.73 -12.86
N LYS A 347 3.01 16.42 -11.96
CA LYS A 347 4.44 16.24 -11.68
C LYS A 347 4.76 15.27 -10.54
N SER A 348 3.80 14.91 -9.69
CA SER A 348 4.10 14.16 -8.46
C SER A 348 3.19 12.96 -8.26
N LEU A 349 1.91 13.06 -8.60
CA LEU A 349 0.93 12.04 -8.25
C LEU A 349 1.10 10.80 -9.11
N GLY A 350 1.51 9.71 -8.45
CA GLY A 350 1.67 8.37 -9.02
C GLY A 350 0.44 7.48 -8.83
N THR A 351 -0.30 7.68 -7.72
CA THR A 351 -1.44 6.82 -7.37
C THR A 351 -2.62 7.63 -6.86
N LEU A 352 -3.82 7.34 -7.37
CA LEU A 352 -5.07 7.98 -6.98
C LEU A 352 -6.10 6.96 -6.51
N TYR A 353 -6.64 7.15 -5.31
CA TYR A 353 -7.76 6.35 -4.79
C TYR A 353 -9.03 7.20 -4.78
N LEU A 354 -10.11 6.65 -5.34
CA LEU A 354 -11.41 7.31 -5.50
C LEU A 354 -12.48 6.48 -4.77
N LEU A 355 -12.82 6.88 -3.54
CA LEU A 355 -13.80 6.18 -2.72
C LEU A 355 -15.13 6.95 -2.73
N GLY A 356 -16.21 6.30 -3.15
CA GLY A 356 -17.54 6.93 -3.22
C GLY A 356 -17.67 8.03 -4.27
N VAL A 357 -16.67 8.19 -5.16
CA VAL A 357 -16.61 9.32 -6.10
C VAL A 357 -17.63 9.17 -7.21
N ASN A 358 -17.85 7.95 -7.73
CA ASN A 358 -18.68 7.77 -8.93
C ASN A 358 -20.13 8.19 -8.71
N LEU A 359 -20.63 7.99 -7.48
CA LEU A 359 -21.99 8.40 -7.09
C LEU A 359 -22.18 9.90 -7.01
N ARG A 360 -21.07 10.65 -7.01
CA ARG A 360 -21.03 12.11 -6.91
C ARG A 360 -20.67 12.78 -8.22
N LEU A 361 -20.41 12.01 -9.28
CA LEU A 361 -20.11 12.58 -10.61
C LEU A 361 -21.40 12.88 -11.37
N GLU A 362 -21.56 14.13 -11.79
CA GLU A 362 -22.60 14.54 -12.73
C GLU A 362 -22.10 14.36 -14.17
N TYR A 363 -22.73 13.43 -14.86
CA TYR A 363 -22.52 13.24 -16.29
C TYR A 363 -23.58 14.03 -17.05
N ARG A 364 -23.17 15.03 -17.82
CA ARG A 364 -24.09 15.70 -18.75
C ARG A 364 -24.52 14.70 -19.82
N ASN A 365 -25.82 14.57 -20.07
CA ASN A 365 -26.41 13.57 -20.96
C ASN A 365 -25.85 13.54 -22.40
N THR A 366 -25.14 14.60 -22.83
CA THR A 366 -24.58 14.74 -24.18
C THR A 366 -23.13 14.29 -24.33
N GLU A 367 -22.44 13.93 -23.25
CA GLU A 367 -20.98 13.71 -23.25
C GLU A 367 -20.56 12.27 -22.95
N PHE A 368 -21.52 11.34 -22.78
CA PHE A 368 -21.18 9.94 -22.66
C PHE A 368 -20.56 9.43 -23.96
N PRO A 369 -19.35 8.82 -23.93
CA PRO A 369 -18.98 7.94 -25.02
C PRO A 369 -20.05 6.83 -25.13
N PRO A 370 -20.37 6.37 -26.34
CA PRO A 370 -21.35 5.30 -26.52
C PRO A 370 -20.97 4.09 -25.66
N LEU A 371 -21.97 3.51 -24.96
CA LEU A 371 -21.82 2.34 -24.09
C LEU A 371 -20.86 1.32 -24.74
N ILE A 372 -19.74 1.07 -24.08
CA ILE A 372 -18.76 0.10 -24.58
C ILE A 372 -19.35 -1.29 -24.34
N ARG A 373 -20.02 -1.80 -25.39
CA ARG A 373 -20.44 -3.20 -25.59
C ARG A 373 -20.65 -4.02 -24.31
N THR A 374 -21.78 -3.82 -23.66
CA THR A 374 -22.44 -4.93 -22.94
C THR A 374 -23.54 -5.47 -23.82
N ALA A 375 -23.65 -6.81 -23.92
CA ALA A 375 -24.85 -7.45 -24.45
C ALA A 375 -26.06 -6.82 -23.76
N GLY A 376 -27.09 -6.44 -24.54
CA GLY A 376 -28.15 -5.54 -24.10
C GLY A 376 -28.63 -5.83 -22.66
N PRO A 377 -28.59 -4.83 -21.75
CA PRO A 377 -28.92 -5.07 -20.36
C PRO A 377 -30.33 -5.62 -20.25
N THR A 378 -30.47 -6.77 -19.60
CA THR A 378 -31.74 -7.50 -19.46
C THR A 378 -32.72 -6.82 -18.49
N ASN A 379 -32.23 -5.91 -17.63
CA ASN A 379 -33.03 -5.12 -16.71
C ASN A 379 -32.46 -3.70 -16.52
N ALA A 380 -33.22 -2.83 -15.85
CA ALA A 380 -32.84 -1.43 -15.62
C ALA A 380 -31.61 -1.26 -14.71
N ASP A 381 -31.35 -2.23 -13.83
CA ASP A 381 -30.23 -2.21 -12.89
C ASP A 381 -28.91 -2.52 -13.61
N ASP A 382 -28.90 -3.49 -14.51
CA ASP A 382 -27.76 -3.79 -15.40
C ASP A 382 -27.41 -2.60 -16.29
N ALA A 383 -28.44 -1.87 -16.76
CA ALA A 383 -28.25 -0.66 -17.56
C ALA A 383 -27.63 0.47 -16.73
N MET A 384 -28.08 0.67 -15.49
CA MET A 384 -27.51 1.67 -14.58
C MET A 384 -26.05 1.33 -14.24
N LEU A 385 -25.76 0.07 -13.91
CA LEU A 385 -24.41 -0.41 -13.61
C LEU A 385 -23.47 -0.21 -14.80
N ALA A 386 -23.88 -0.62 -16.01
CA ALA A 386 -23.08 -0.41 -17.22
C ALA A 386 -22.79 1.07 -17.49
N ARG A 387 -23.74 1.97 -17.17
CA ARG A 387 -23.52 3.43 -17.26
C ARG A 387 -22.52 3.93 -16.22
N VAL A 388 -22.60 3.46 -14.98
CA VAL A 388 -21.64 3.80 -13.91
C VAL A 388 -20.23 3.34 -14.27
N GLU A 389 -20.08 2.10 -14.74
CA GLU A 389 -18.79 1.55 -15.16
C GLU A 389 -18.19 2.33 -16.34
N THR A 390 -19.00 2.63 -17.36
CA THR A 390 -18.56 3.42 -18.51
C THR A 390 -18.16 4.83 -18.10
N GLY A 391 -18.96 5.46 -17.22
CA GLY A 391 -18.67 6.79 -16.67
C GLY A 391 -17.37 6.83 -15.87
N LEU A 392 -17.15 5.83 -15.01
CA LEU A 392 -15.94 5.68 -14.22
C LEU A 392 -14.70 5.49 -15.11
N LEU A 393 -14.75 4.58 -16.09
CA LEU A 393 -13.64 4.35 -17.02
C LEU A 393 -13.30 5.61 -17.81
N TRP A 394 -14.32 6.35 -18.22
CA TRP A 394 -14.15 7.61 -18.92
C TRP A 394 -13.52 8.69 -18.03
N PHE A 395 -14.05 8.89 -16.82
CA PHE A 395 -13.49 9.80 -15.82
C PHE A 395 -12.04 9.48 -15.51
N ALA A 396 -11.77 8.22 -15.17
CA ALA A 396 -10.45 7.75 -14.81
C ALA A 396 -9.48 7.94 -15.99
N SER A 397 -9.89 7.65 -17.23
CA SER A 397 -9.06 7.88 -18.42
C SER A 397 -8.75 9.37 -18.62
N TRP A 398 -9.73 10.25 -18.36
CA TRP A 398 -9.49 11.69 -18.43
C TRP A 398 -8.51 12.15 -17.36
N VAL A 399 -8.72 11.78 -16.09
CA VAL A 399 -7.79 12.08 -15.00
C VAL A 399 -6.37 11.58 -15.31
N ALA A 400 -6.26 10.36 -15.86
CA ALA A 400 -4.99 9.82 -16.31
C ALA A 400 -4.34 10.72 -17.34
N ARG A 401 -5.05 11.17 -18.39
CA ARG A 401 -4.53 12.09 -19.42
C ARG A 401 -4.06 13.43 -18.85
N GLU A 402 -4.78 13.98 -17.87
CA GLU A 402 -4.40 15.24 -17.21
C GLU A 402 -3.17 15.07 -16.30
N THR A 403 -2.96 13.88 -15.73
CA THR A 403 -1.95 13.65 -14.67
C THR A 403 -0.80 12.80 -15.17
N ARG A 404 0.24 13.41 -15.73
CA ARG A 404 1.32 12.69 -16.45
C ARG A 404 2.05 11.60 -15.64
N ASN A 405 2.24 11.77 -14.35
CA ASN A 405 2.97 10.79 -13.53
C ASN A 405 2.06 9.69 -12.94
N LEU A 406 0.76 9.74 -13.21
CA LEU A 406 -0.19 8.78 -12.68
C LEU A 406 0.02 7.40 -13.31
N ASN A 407 0.22 6.41 -12.46
CA ASN A 407 0.45 5.01 -12.82
C ASN A 407 -0.77 4.14 -12.47
N TYR A 408 -1.49 4.49 -11.41
CA TYR A 408 -2.62 3.70 -10.91
C TYR A 408 -3.78 4.58 -10.47
N ILE A 409 -5.00 4.14 -10.84
CA ILE A 409 -6.24 4.62 -10.24
C ILE A 409 -6.95 3.44 -9.60
N PHE A 410 -7.35 3.59 -8.35
CA PHE A 410 -8.17 2.64 -7.61
C PHE A 410 -9.50 3.27 -7.28
N THR A 411 -10.56 2.49 -7.30
CA THR A 411 -11.88 2.99 -6.93
C THR A 411 -12.71 1.96 -6.20
N THR A 412 -13.48 2.45 -5.24
CA THR A 412 -14.49 1.68 -4.50
C THR A 412 -15.74 2.52 -4.39
N ASP A 413 -16.86 2.00 -4.89
CA ASP A 413 -18.17 2.59 -4.64
C ASP A 413 -19.11 1.53 -4.11
N THR A 414 -19.77 1.82 -2.99
CA THR A 414 -20.81 0.97 -2.42
C THR A 414 -22.12 1.74 -2.45
N VAL A 415 -23.13 1.18 -3.12
CA VAL A 415 -24.49 1.72 -3.07
C VAL A 415 -25.35 0.82 -2.20
N LEU A 416 -25.81 1.39 -1.09
CA LEU A 416 -26.87 0.81 -0.27
C LEU A 416 -28.21 1.31 -0.81
N ARG A 417 -28.96 0.46 -1.50
CA ARG A 417 -30.34 0.80 -1.88
C ARG A 417 -31.25 0.64 -0.66
N SER A 418 -31.84 1.74 -0.22
CA SER A 418 -32.99 1.72 0.68
C SER A 418 -34.24 1.99 -0.15
N GLY A 419 -35.08 0.98 -0.38
CA GLY A 419 -36.30 1.10 -1.16
C GLY A 419 -37.15 -0.18 -1.15
N SER A 420 -38.48 -0.03 -1.16
CA SER A 420 -39.49 -1.07 -0.94
C SER A 420 -39.69 -2.09 -2.07
N GLN A 421 -38.91 -2.01 -3.17
CA GLN A 421 -39.11 -2.86 -4.37
C GLN A 421 -37.97 -3.84 -4.66
N LEU A 422 -36.92 -3.86 -3.85
CA LEU A 422 -35.91 -4.92 -3.87
C LEU A 422 -35.93 -5.65 -2.54
N ARG A 423 -35.60 -6.95 -2.55
CA ARG A 423 -35.47 -7.74 -1.33
C ARG A 423 -34.53 -6.98 -0.39
N HIS A 424 -35.02 -6.66 0.81
CA HIS A 424 -34.26 -5.89 1.79
C HIS A 424 -32.83 -6.41 1.94
N GLY A 425 -31.84 -5.57 1.61
CA GLY A 425 -30.43 -5.84 1.89
C GLY A 425 -29.50 -6.01 0.69
N GLU A 426 -29.97 -5.93 -0.55
CA GLU A 426 -29.08 -5.98 -1.72
C GLU A 426 -28.25 -4.70 -1.84
N SER A 427 -26.93 -4.85 -1.66
CA SER A 427 -25.94 -3.83 -1.94
C SER A 427 -25.10 -4.26 -3.12
N TRP A 428 -24.75 -3.31 -3.98
CA TRP A 428 -23.74 -3.52 -5.01
C TRP A 428 -22.49 -2.71 -4.70
N CYS A 429 -21.35 -3.34 -4.92
CA CYS A 429 -20.04 -2.75 -4.79
C CYS A 429 -19.31 -2.84 -6.13
N ILE A 430 -18.74 -1.71 -6.55
CA ILE A 430 -17.84 -1.59 -7.69
C ILE A 430 -16.43 -1.44 -7.14
N LEU A 431 -15.56 -2.40 -7.46
CA LEU A 431 -14.14 -2.33 -7.19
C LEU A 431 -13.39 -2.26 -8.52
N GLY A 432 -12.62 -1.20 -8.72
CA GLY A 432 -11.83 -0.99 -9.93
C GLY A 432 -10.35 -0.80 -9.60
N SER A 433 -9.49 -1.49 -10.35
CA SER A 433 -8.05 -1.28 -10.37
C SER A 433 -7.62 -1.00 -11.80
N PHE A 434 -7.04 0.17 -12.00
CA PHE A 434 -6.81 0.75 -13.31
C PHE A 434 -5.34 1.11 -13.49
N PRO A 435 -4.50 0.20 -14.01
CA PRO A 435 -3.16 0.56 -14.45
C PRO A 435 -3.25 1.52 -15.64
N VAL A 436 -2.50 2.62 -15.57
CA VAL A 436 -2.41 3.60 -16.65
C VAL A 436 -1.36 3.13 -17.64
N LYS A 437 -1.78 2.76 -18.85
CA LYS A 437 -0.85 2.31 -19.90
C LYS A 437 -0.05 3.48 -20.48
N SER A 438 1.22 3.23 -20.79
CA SER A 438 2.05 4.18 -21.53
C SER A 438 1.49 4.40 -22.95
N GLY A 439 1.41 5.66 -23.40
CA GLY A 439 0.81 6.04 -24.69
C GLY A 439 -0.37 7.01 -24.53
N ASN A 440 -1.53 6.70 -25.11
CA ASN A 440 -2.75 7.53 -25.05
C ASN A 440 -3.33 7.74 -23.63
N ARG A 441 -2.73 7.09 -22.62
CA ARG A 441 -3.16 7.09 -21.21
C ARG A 441 -4.60 6.64 -21.02
N ASP A 442 -5.08 5.80 -21.94
CA ASP A 442 -6.37 5.13 -21.81
C ASP A 442 -6.27 4.06 -20.72
N ILE A 443 -7.29 4.01 -19.87
CA ILE A 443 -7.34 3.03 -18.79
C ILE A 443 -7.88 1.71 -19.31
N VAL A 444 -7.16 0.64 -19.00
CA VAL A 444 -7.59 -0.73 -19.22
C VAL A 444 -7.54 -1.41 -17.86
N GLY A 445 -8.70 -1.72 -17.29
CA GLY A 445 -8.77 -2.42 -16.01
C GLY A 445 -10.03 -3.26 -15.90
N SER A 446 -10.00 -4.17 -14.93
CA SER A 446 -11.14 -4.99 -14.58
C SER A 446 -11.97 -4.29 -13.51
N ILE A 447 -13.28 -4.20 -13.74
CA ILE A 447 -14.24 -3.85 -12.71
C ILE A 447 -14.80 -5.16 -12.16
N GLN A 448 -14.62 -5.39 -10.86
CA GLN A 448 -15.25 -6.51 -10.19
C GLN A 448 -16.60 -6.07 -9.61
N ARG A 449 -17.66 -6.77 -10.02
CA ARG A 449 -19.02 -6.59 -9.50
C ARG A 449 -19.24 -7.58 -8.38
N THR A 450 -19.65 -7.08 -7.21
CA THR A 450 -20.12 -7.96 -6.12
C THR A 450 -21.55 -7.57 -5.76
N ILE A 451 -22.48 -8.52 -5.90
CA ILE A 451 -23.85 -8.42 -5.43
C ILE A 451 -23.93 -9.26 -4.16
N GLY A 452 -24.21 -8.63 -3.02
CA GLY A 452 -24.26 -9.33 -1.74
C GLY A 452 -25.24 -8.69 -0.77
N ALA A 453 -25.88 -9.53 0.05
CA ALA A 453 -26.65 -9.09 1.20
C ALA A 453 -25.68 -8.66 2.32
N ARG A 454 -25.80 -7.40 2.79
CA ARG A 454 -25.11 -6.83 3.97
C ARG A 454 -23.76 -7.50 4.33
N ARG A 455 -22.75 -7.36 3.47
CA ARG A 455 -21.36 -7.44 3.90
C ARG A 455 -20.77 -6.06 3.67
N LEU A 456 -20.64 -5.27 4.75
CA LEU A 456 -19.77 -4.10 4.72
C LEU A 456 -18.39 -4.65 4.39
N VAL A 457 -17.91 -4.42 3.17
CA VAL A 457 -16.53 -4.70 2.82
C VAL A 457 -15.71 -3.81 3.76
N SER A 458 -15.04 -4.42 4.73
CA SER A 458 -14.22 -3.66 5.68
C SER A 458 -13.12 -2.93 4.91
N GLU A 459 -12.66 -1.76 5.38
CA GLU A 459 -11.54 -1.04 4.75
C GLU A 459 -10.32 -1.96 4.53
N ALA A 460 -10.11 -2.92 5.44
CA ALA A 460 -9.08 -3.97 5.32
C ALA A 460 -9.33 -4.96 4.17
N GLU A 461 -10.58 -5.30 3.85
CA GLU A 461 -10.96 -6.14 2.69
C GLU A 461 -10.84 -5.36 1.37
N VAL A 462 -11.07 -4.04 1.38
CA VAL A 462 -10.82 -3.18 0.21
C VAL A 462 -9.31 -3.04 -0.05
N GLU A 463 -8.52 -2.80 0.99
CA GLU A 463 -7.06 -2.72 0.88
C GLU A 463 -6.41 -4.05 0.45
N THR A 464 -6.97 -5.20 0.85
CA THR A 464 -6.50 -6.52 0.40
C THR A 464 -7.04 -6.95 -0.96
N SER A 465 -8.24 -6.52 -1.37
CA SER A 465 -8.81 -6.83 -2.70
C SER A 465 -8.31 -5.91 -3.83
N MET A 466 -7.69 -4.78 -3.48
CA MET A 466 -7.02 -3.87 -4.42
C MET A 466 -5.59 -4.30 -4.79
N LEU A 467 -5.10 -5.42 -4.26
CA LEU A 467 -3.87 -6.06 -4.73
C LEU A 467 -4.07 -6.61 -6.15
N PRO A 468 -3.03 -6.60 -7.01
CA PRO A 468 -3.13 -7.17 -8.35
C PRO A 468 -3.60 -8.64 -8.31
N PRO A 469 -4.41 -9.09 -9.28
CA PRO A 469 -5.04 -10.41 -9.27
C PRO A 469 -3.98 -11.52 -9.29
N GLY A 470 -3.75 -12.12 -8.12
CA GLY A 470 -2.68 -13.10 -7.90
C GLY A 470 -2.33 -13.32 -6.42
N ILE A 471 -2.80 -12.42 -5.54
CA ILE A 471 -2.67 -12.55 -4.08
C ILE A 471 -4.09 -12.61 -3.48
N LEU A 472 -4.76 -13.75 -3.60
CA LEU A 472 -5.97 -14.03 -2.79
C LEU A 472 -5.53 -14.71 -1.48
N PRO A 473 -5.99 -14.25 -0.30
CA PRO A 473 -6.08 -15.12 0.87
C PRO A 473 -7.16 -16.17 0.60
N ALA A 474 -6.94 -17.38 1.13
CA ALA A 474 -7.93 -18.45 1.12
C ALA A 474 -9.24 -17.95 1.74
N ARG A 475 -10.37 -18.36 1.13
CA ARG A 475 -11.71 -18.15 1.65
C ARG A 475 -11.74 -18.54 3.14
N ILE A 476 -12.10 -17.59 4.01
CA ILE A 476 -12.60 -17.91 5.34
C ILE A 476 -13.96 -18.59 5.13
N SER A 477 -13.96 -19.92 5.11
CA SER A 477 -15.13 -20.71 5.46
C SER A 477 -15.21 -20.73 6.99
N GLN A 478 -16.23 -20.11 7.56
CA GLN A 478 -16.65 -20.43 8.92
C GLN A 478 -18.09 -20.92 8.87
N ALA A 479 -18.29 -22.03 9.59
CA ALA A 479 -19.56 -22.66 9.90
C ALA A 479 -20.41 -21.77 10.80
#